data_AF-A0A9N9EA00-F1
#
_entry.id   AF-A0A9N9EA00-F1
#
_cell.length_a   1.000
_cell.length_b   1.000
_cell.length_c   1.000
_cell.angle_alpha   90.00
_cell.angle_beta   90.00
_cell.angle_gamma   90.00
#
_symmetry.space_group_name_H-M   'P 1'
#
loop_
_entity.id
_entity.type
_entity.pdbx_description
1 polymer ?
#
loop_
_entity_poly.entity_id
_entity_poly.type
_entity_poly.pdbx_seq_one_letter_code
_entity_poly.pdbx_strand_id
1 'polypeptide(L)'
;MENLIDSLDTFLNNASITSIDNDDSFIHLYKSAILQSTDIIYVDASYNNIPWFSDIAIVIDINETIHYTTDQEACFRKILLLGELFINSLSRIATFTFAIVKWYDYYEPKRGDYEPTKIYGCSRLRMLQEYNVMPLDFISHAVHIIPRFHKEKSIFNE
;
A
#
# COMPACT_ATOMS: atom_id res chain seq x y z
N MET A 1 -3.56 15.80 -1.47
CA MET A 1 -2.27 15.35 -0.92
C MET A 1 -2.47 15.22 0.57
N GLU A 2 -2.88 14.05 1.02
CA GLU A 2 -2.98 13.76 2.44
C GLU A 2 -1.57 13.60 2.99
N ASN A 3 -1.26 14.26 4.11
CA ASN A 3 -0.05 13.95 4.86
C ASN A 3 -0.20 12.53 5.44
N LEU A 4 0.90 11.82 5.67
CA LEU A 4 0.87 10.51 6.32
C LEU A 4 0.12 10.57 7.68
N ILE A 5 0.27 11.71 8.37
CA ILE A 5 -0.45 12.01 9.61
C ILE A 5 -1.96 12.07 9.37
N ASP A 6 -2.41 12.81 8.35
CA ASP A 6 -3.84 12.93 8.02
C ASP A 6 -4.44 11.57 7.65
N SER A 7 -3.68 10.73 6.93
CA SER A 7 -4.10 9.37 6.59
C SER A 7 -4.21 8.47 7.82
N LEU A 8 -3.29 8.61 8.78
CA LEU A 8 -3.36 7.91 10.07
C LEU A 8 -4.56 8.38 10.89
N ASP A 9 -4.79 9.69 11.00
CA ASP A 9 -5.94 10.24 11.71
C ASP A 9 -7.27 9.77 11.09
N THR A 10 -7.34 9.74 9.76
CA THR A 10 -8.50 9.20 9.02
C THR A 10 -8.71 7.72 9.33
N PHE A 11 -7.64 6.92 9.34
CA PHE A 11 -7.71 5.50 9.72
C PHE A 11 -8.23 5.32 11.15
N LEU A 12 -7.73 6.09 12.12
CA LEU A 12 -8.16 6.03 13.52
C LEU A 12 -9.62 6.46 13.69
N ASN A 13 -10.04 7.52 13.00
CA ASN A 13 -11.40 8.02 13.01
C ASN A 13 -12.38 6.99 12.42
N ASN A 14 -12.03 6.35 11.30
CA ASN A 14 -12.83 5.30 10.69
C ASN A 14 -12.97 4.07 11.62
N ALA A 15 -11.91 3.76 12.37
CA ALA A 15 -11.93 2.73 13.40
C ALA A 15 -12.69 3.16 14.69
N SER A 16 -13.29 4.36 14.70
CA SER A 16 -14.02 4.95 15.84
C SER A 16 -13.19 5.00 17.11
N ILE A 17 -11.89 5.29 16.98
CA ILE A 17 -10.96 5.45 18.10
C ILE A 17 -10.94 6.91 18.49
N THR A 18 -11.61 7.26 19.60
CA THR A 18 -11.72 8.66 20.06
C THR A 18 -10.77 9.00 21.20
N SER A 19 -10.22 8.00 21.88
CA SER A 19 -9.23 8.17 22.96
C SER A 19 -8.33 6.95 23.04
N ILE A 20 -7.02 7.18 23.12
CA ILE A 20 -6.01 6.15 23.32
C ILE A 20 -5.49 6.34 24.74
N ASP A 21 -5.58 5.29 25.56
CA ASP A 21 -4.84 5.27 26.82
C ASP A 21 -3.40 4.89 26.50
N ASN A 22 -2.48 5.84 26.68
CA ASN A 22 -1.09 5.69 26.24
C ASN A 22 -0.32 4.66 27.07
N ASP A 23 -0.78 4.32 28.27
CA ASP A 23 -0.05 3.41 29.17
C ASP A 23 -0.22 1.93 28.78
N ASP A 24 -1.32 1.58 28.09
CA ASP A 24 -1.65 0.19 27.71
C ASP A 24 -1.83 -0.02 26.20
N SER A 25 -1.64 1.01 25.38
CA SER A 25 -1.73 0.91 23.92
C SER A 25 -0.34 0.82 23.28
N PHE A 26 -0.17 -0.08 22.30
CA PHE A 26 1.13 -0.29 21.66
C PHE A 26 0.98 -0.69 20.18
N ILE A 27 2.07 -0.51 19.44
CA ILE A 27 2.19 -0.91 18.04
C ILE A 27 3.19 -2.05 17.94
N HIS A 28 2.75 -3.17 17.35
CA HIS A 28 3.64 -4.25 16.94
C HIS A 28 3.95 -4.13 15.45
N LEU A 29 5.24 -4.16 15.10
CA LEU A 29 5.68 -4.14 13.71
C LEU A 29 6.03 -5.55 13.25
N TYR A 30 5.58 -5.91 12.06
CA TYR A 30 5.84 -7.21 11.47
C TYR A 30 6.78 -7.11 10.28
N LYS A 31 7.59 -8.14 10.11
CA LYS A 31 8.42 -8.32 8.91
C LYS A 31 7.66 -8.98 7.76
N SER A 32 6.54 -9.62 8.04
CA SER A 32 5.71 -10.30 7.06
C SER A 32 4.29 -10.49 7.57
N ALA A 33 3.34 -10.66 6.67
CA ALA A 33 1.97 -11.04 6.97
C ALA A 33 1.41 -11.99 5.91
N ILE A 34 0.37 -12.74 6.28
CA ILE A 34 -0.38 -13.61 5.36
C ILE A 34 -1.68 -12.89 5.02
N LEU A 35 -1.98 -12.75 3.73
CA LEU A 35 -3.20 -12.13 3.22
C LEU A 35 -4.37 -13.12 3.17
N GLN A 36 -5.58 -12.61 2.99
CA GLN A 36 -6.78 -13.46 2.79
C GLN A 36 -6.66 -14.34 1.52
N SER A 37 -5.96 -13.84 0.49
CA SER A 37 -5.59 -14.59 -0.71
C SER A 37 -4.58 -15.71 -0.47
N THR A 38 -4.08 -15.88 0.76
CA THR A 38 -3.01 -16.81 1.18
C THR A 38 -1.60 -16.42 0.74
N ASP A 39 -1.45 -15.28 0.05
CA ASP A 39 -0.15 -14.72 -0.30
C ASP A 39 0.61 -14.24 0.94
N ILE A 40 1.93 -14.36 0.89
CA ILE A 40 2.83 -13.84 1.92
C ILE A 40 3.44 -12.54 1.43
N ILE A 41 3.23 -11.47 2.20
CA ILE A 41 3.86 -10.17 1.98
C ILE A 41 5.01 -9.96 2.96
N TYR A 42 6.06 -9.29 2.49
CA TYR A 42 7.28 -9.02 3.25
C TYR A 42 7.55 -7.51 3.33
N VAL A 43 8.01 -7.09 4.50
CA VAL A 43 8.51 -5.77 4.82
C VAL A 43 9.72 -5.95 5.73
N ASP A 44 10.83 -6.36 5.13
CA ASP A 44 12.08 -6.53 5.85
C ASP A 44 13.20 -5.77 5.13
N ALA A 45 13.62 -4.66 5.73
CA ALA A 45 14.69 -3.83 5.22
C ALA A 45 16.07 -4.53 5.17
N SER A 46 16.18 -5.73 5.75
CA SER A 46 17.43 -6.47 5.94
C SER A 46 17.39 -7.93 5.48
N TYR A 47 16.36 -8.33 4.72
CA TYR A 47 16.22 -9.72 4.28
C TYR A 47 17.41 -10.17 3.41
N ASN A 48 18.22 -11.10 3.90
CA ASN A 48 19.47 -11.51 3.24
C ASN A 48 20.39 -10.34 2.84
N ASN A 49 20.44 -9.28 3.67
CA ASN A 49 21.16 -8.02 3.41
C ASN A 49 20.62 -7.20 2.23
N ILE A 50 19.42 -7.51 1.73
CA ILE A 50 18.73 -6.77 0.67
C ILE A 50 17.35 -6.36 1.19
N PRO A 51 16.96 -5.07 1.13
CA PRO A 51 15.62 -4.68 1.51
C PRO A 51 14.56 -5.36 0.64
N TRP A 52 13.64 -6.08 1.26
CA TRP A 52 12.49 -6.70 0.60
C TRP A 52 11.20 -6.01 1.06
N PHE A 53 10.57 -5.35 0.10
CA PHE A 53 9.27 -4.71 0.25
C PHE A 53 8.32 -5.24 -0.84
N SER A 54 7.29 -5.97 -0.42
CA SER A 54 6.31 -6.53 -1.34
C SER A 54 5.48 -5.44 -2.03
N ASP A 55 5.14 -5.72 -3.28
CA ASP A 55 4.16 -4.97 -4.04
C ASP A 55 2.80 -5.70 -3.97
N ILE A 56 1.72 -4.94 -3.97
CA ILE A 56 0.36 -5.44 -3.73
C ILE A 56 -0.66 -4.81 -4.66
N ALA A 57 -1.74 -5.54 -4.92
CA ALA A 57 -2.97 -5.02 -5.50
C ALA A 57 -4.02 -4.79 -4.40
N ILE A 58 -4.74 -3.68 -4.49
CA ILE A 58 -5.88 -3.40 -3.61
C ILE A 58 -7.19 -3.55 -4.36
N VAL A 59 -8.25 -3.92 -3.63
CA VAL A 59 -9.61 -3.88 -4.16
C VAL A 59 -10.10 -2.43 -4.10
N ILE A 60 -10.45 -1.84 -5.24
CA ILE A 60 -11.06 -0.51 -5.29
C ILE A 60 -12.58 -0.69 -5.17
N ASP A 61 -13.23 0.10 -4.32
CA ASP A 61 -14.69 0.18 -4.33
C ASP A 61 -15.15 0.71 -5.70
N ILE A 62 -16.17 0.09 -6.28
CA ILE A 62 -16.74 0.44 -7.58
C ILE A 62 -17.10 1.95 -7.66
N ASN A 63 -17.47 2.55 -6.53
CA ASN A 63 -17.78 3.98 -6.43
C ASN A 63 -16.55 4.89 -6.46
N GLU A 64 -15.37 4.39 -6.08
CA GLU A 64 -14.10 5.14 -6.09
C GLU A 64 -13.32 4.98 -7.40
N THR A 65 -13.68 3.99 -8.24
CA THR A 65 -13.04 3.73 -9.54
C THR A 65 -13.02 4.94 -10.47
N ILE A 66 -13.96 5.88 -10.30
CA ILE A 66 -14.08 7.11 -11.11
C ILE A 66 -12.91 8.08 -10.86
N HIS A 67 -12.23 7.97 -9.72
CA HIS A 67 -11.16 8.87 -9.31
C HIS A 67 -9.75 8.36 -9.68
N TYR A 68 -9.61 7.13 -10.19
CA TYR A 68 -8.32 6.51 -10.46
C TYR A 68 -8.25 5.93 -11.88
N THR A 69 -7.15 6.20 -12.59
CA THR A 69 -6.84 5.47 -13.83
C THR A 69 -6.53 4.02 -13.45
N THR A 70 -7.27 3.05 -14.01
CA THR A 70 -7.08 1.62 -13.74
C THR A 70 -6.86 0.86 -15.05
N ASP A 71 -5.94 -0.11 -15.04
CA ASP A 71 -5.90 -1.21 -16.01
C ASP A 71 -6.53 -2.40 -15.29
N GLN A 72 -7.63 -2.92 -15.82
CA GLN A 72 -8.38 -4.04 -15.23
C GLN A 72 -8.89 -3.78 -13.79
N GLU A 73 -9.25 -2.54 -13.45
CA GLU A 73 -9.80 -2.16 -12.12
C GLU A 73 -8.81 -2.35 -10.95
N ALA A 74 -7.54 -2.64 -11.24
CA ALA A 74 -6.52 -2.87 -10.21
C ALA A 74 -5.68 -1.61 -9.94
N CYS A 75 -5.48 -1.35 -8.65
CA CYS A 75 -4.60 -0.31 -8.13
C CYS A 75 -3.41 -0.96 -7.41
N PHE A 76 -2.19 -0.53 -7.74
CA PHE A 76 -0.99 -1.13 -7.18
C PHE A 76 -0.32 -0.25 -6.14
N ARG A 77 0.24 -0.87 -5.10
CA ARG A 77 1.02 -0.19 -4.06
C ARG A 77 2.28 -0.96 -3.69
N LYS A 78 3.28 -0.26 -3.15
CA LYS A 78 4.42 -0.86 -2.45
C LYS A 78 4.19 -0.76 -0.95
N ILE A 79 4.33 -1.86 -0.21
CA ILE A 79 4.25 -1.82 1.25
C ILE A 79 5.58 -1.36 1.82
N LEU A 80 5.53 -0.48 2.82
CA LEU A 80 6.71 0.06 3.51
C LEU A 80 6.77 -0.32 4.99
N LEU A 81 5.61 -0.56 5.61
CA LEU A 81 5.49 -0.94 7.02
C LEU A 81 4.26 -1.81 7.20
N LEU A 82 4.38 -2.85 8.02
CA LEU A 82 3.27 -3.67 8.49
C LEU A 82 3.23 -3.62 10.00
N GLY A 83 2.02 -3.53 10.55
CA GLY A 83 1.87 -3.61 11.98
C GLY A 83 0.45 -3.85 12.43
N GLU A 84 0.35 -3.99 13.74
CA GLU A 84 -0.88 -4.11 14.48
C GLU A 84 -0.89 -3.03 15.56
N LEU A 85 -1.98 -2.27 15.60
CA LEU A 85 -2.24 -1.30 16.63
C LEU A 85 -3.15 -1.95 17.67
N PHE A 86 -2.62 -2.17 18.85
CA PHE A 86 -3.38 -2.61 20.01
C PHE A 86 -3.78 -1.38 20.83
N ILE A 87 -5.07 -1.24 21.08
CA ILE A 87 -5.63 -0.14 21.86
C ILE A 87 -6.36 -0.74 23.04
N ASN A 88 -5.88 -0.40 24.23
CA ASN A 88 -6.61 -0.58 25.45
C ASN A 88 -7.18 0.77 25.87
N SER A 89 -8.50 0.84 26.03
CA SER A 89 -9.16 2.01 26.58
C SER A 89 -10.19 1.55 27.60
N LEU A 90 -10.54 2.43 28.54
CA LEU A 90 -11.50 2.17 29.62
C LEU A 90 -12.82 1.54 29.16
N SER A 91 -13.22 1.74 27.90
CA SER A 91 -14.48 1.24 27.31
C SER A 91 -14.32 0.17 26.24
N ARG A 92 -13.11 -0.03 25.68
CA ARG A 92 -12.90 -0.95 24.56
C ARG A 92 -11.45 -1.42 24.46
N ILE A 93 -11.26 -2.73 24.30
CA ILE A 93 -10.03 -3.33 23.79
C ILE A 93 -10.25 -3.58 22.30
N ALA A 94 -9.37 -3.05 21.46
CA ALA A 94 -9.45 -3.23 20.02
C ALA A 94 -8.07 -3.41 19.39
N THR A 95 -8.03 -4.12 18.28
CA THR A 95 -6.80 -4.48 17.59
C THR A 95 -7.01 -4.27 16.11
N PHE A 96 -6.10 -3.53 15.46
CA PHE A 96 -6.21 -3.17 14.06
C PHE A 96 -4.92 -3.45 13.33
N THR A 97 -4.97 -4.34 12.34
CA THR A 97 -3.84 -4.59 11.43
C THR A 97 -3.83 -3.57 10.32
N PHE A 98 -2.69 -2.94 10.08
CA PHE A 98 -2.52 -1.91 9.07
C PHE A 98 -1.23 -2.07 8.28
N ALA A 99 -1.23 -1.45 7.11
CA ALA A 99 -0.06 -1.29 6.26
C ALA A 99 0.15 0.19 5.95
N ILE A 100 1.42 0.64 5.98
CA ILE A 100 1.81 1.90 5.33
C ILE A 100 2.27 1.56 3.93
N VAL A 101 1.69 2.22 2.95
CA VAL A 101 1.92 1.92 1.54
C VAL A 101 2.27 3.16 0.74
N LYS A 102 2.89 2.96 -0.41
CA LYS A 102 3.24 3.98 -1.39
C LYS A 102 2.56 3.71 -2.73
N TRP A 103 2.08 4.75 -3.38
CA TRP A 103 1.26 4.61 -4.59
C TRP A 103 2.08 4.35 -5.85
N TYR A 104 1.58 3.42 -6.66
CA TYR A 104 1.86 3.39 -8.09
C TYR A 104 0.69 3.99 -8.86
N ASP A 105 1.03 4.70 -9.91
CA ASP A 105 0.10 5.28 -10.86
C ASP A 105 0.47 4.82 -12.27
N TYR A 106 -0.50 4.79 -13.17
CA TYR A 106 -0.24 4.40 -14.54
C TYR A 106 0.58 5.48 -15.25
N TYR A 107 1.53 5.02 -16.05
CA TYR A 107 2.30 5.91 -16.88
C TYR A 107 1.42 6.38 -18.04
N GLU A 108 1.04 7.65 -18.01
CA GLU A 108 0.39 8.34 -19.13
C GLU A 108 1.42 9.22 -19.86
N PRO A 109 1.72 8.96 -21.14
CA PRO A 109 2.62 9.81 -21.92
C PRO A 109 2.02 11.21 -22.09
N LYS A 110 2.86 12.24 -21.95
CA LYS A 110 2.42 13.62 -22.22
C LYS A 110 2.13 13.77 -23.71
N ARG A 111 1.25 14.72 -24.06
CA ARG A 111 0.98 15.04 -25.48
C ARG A 111 2.30 15.34 -26.21
N GLY A 112 2.63 14.49 -27.18
CA GLY A 112 3.86 14.60 -27.98
C GLY A 112 4.95 13.56 -27.66
N ASP A 113 4.82 12.81 -26.57
CA ASP A 113 5.71 11.70 -26.24
C ASP A 113 5.23 10.40 -26.92
N TYR A 114 6.14 9.66 -27.57
CA TYR A 114 5.87 8.36 -28.20
C TYR A 114 6.25 7.18 -27.31
N GLU A 115 6.41 7.38 -26.00
CA GLU A 115 6.74 6.28 -25.10
C GLU A 115 5.53 5.35 -24.90
N PRO A 116 5.72 4.03 -25.03
CA PRO A 116 4.61 3.09 -24.92
C PRO A 116 4.12 2.98 -23.46
N THR A 117 2.80 2.86 -23.31
CA THR A 117 2.11 2.61 -22.03
C THR A 117 2.20 1.16 -21.58
N LYS A 118 2.35 0.23 -22.52
CA LYS A 118 2.61 -1.19 -22.26
C LYS A 118 3.97 -1.61 -22.83
N ILE A 119 4.73 -2.39 -22.08
CA ILE A 119 6.01 -2.96 -22.51
C ILE A 119 5.93 -4.47 -22.23
N TYR A 120 6.20 -5.29 -23.25
CA TYR A 120 6.04 -6.75 -23.18
C TYR A 120 4.65 -7.22 -22.71
N GLY A 121 3.59 -6.45 -23.02
CA GLY A 121 2.23 -6.74 -22.59
C GLY A 121 1.88 -6.24 -21.17
N CYS A 122 2.88 -5.85 -20.39
CA CYS A 122 2.73 -5.35 -19.02
C CYS A 122 2.48 -3.83 -19.00
N SER A 123 1.56 -3.37 -18.16
CA SER A 123 1.31 -1.95 -17.98
C SER A 123 2.46 -1.27 -17.26
N ARG A 124 2.79 -0.06 -17.74
CA ARG A 124 3.86 0.74 -17.18
C ARG A 124 3.32 1.61 -16.06
N LEU A 125 4.03 1.59 -14.95
CA LEU A 125 3.70 2.30 -13.72
C LEU A 125 4.78 3.33 -13.38
N ARG A 126 4.37 4.36 -12.64
CA ARG A 126 5.23 5.35 -11.99
C ARG A 126 5.00 5.30 -10.48
N MET A 127 6.07 5.37 -9.71
CA MET A 127 5.95 5.48 -8.25
C MET A 127 5.70 6.93 -7.85
N LEU A 128 4.62 7.20 -7.12
CA LEU A 128 4.27 8.52 -6.59
C LEU A 128 4.98 8.79 -5.26
N GLN A 129 4.98 10.03 -4.79
CA GLN A 129 5.50 10.39 -3.45
C GLN A 129 4.41 10.39 -2.37
N GLU A 130 3.28 9.76 -2.66
CA GLU A 130 2.11 9.71 -1.79
C GLU A 130 2.14 8.44 -0.94
N TYR A 131 1.87 8.61 0.35
CA TYR A 131 1.88 7.56 1.35
C TYR A 131 0.52 7.52 2.03
N ASN A 132 0.00 6.31 2.26
CA ASN A 132 -1.25 6.14 2.99
C ASN A 132 -1.15 4.97 3.96
N VAL A 133 -1.92 5.09 5.04
CA VAL A 133 -2.24 4.02 5.97
C VAL A 133 -3.52 3.35 5.49
N MET A 134 -3.52 2.02 5.44
CA MET A 134 -4.72 1.26 5.10
C MET A 134 -4.87 0.01 5.95
N PRO A 135 -6.10 -0.48 6.19
CA PRO A 135 -6.31 -1.78 6.81
C PRO A 135 -5.78 -2.90 5.92
N LEU A 136 -5.26 -3.96 6.54
CA LEU A 136 -4.71 -5.10 5.81
C LEU A 136 -5.76 -5.84 4.97
N ASP A 137 -7.03 -5.80 5.37
CA ASP A 137 -8.15 -6.44 4.69
C ASP A 137 -8.49 -5.84 3.31
N PHE A 138 -7.99 -4.63 3.00
CA PHE A 138 -8.18 -4.00 1.69
C PHE A 138 -7.19 -4.52 0.63
N ILE A 139 -6.17 -5.27 1.07
CA ILE A 139 -5.17 -5.86 0.20
C ILE A 139 -5.74 -7.13 -0.41
N SER A 140 -5.83 -7.17 -1.73
CA SER A 140 -6.33 -8.33 -2.47
C SER A 140 -5.29 -9.46 -2.48
N HIS A 141 -4.12 -9.19 -3.05
CA HIS A 141 -3.07 -10.18 -3.29
C HIS A 141 -1.71 -9.49 -3.50
N ALA A 142 -0.64 -10.28 -3.39
CA ALA A 142 0.71 -9.82 -3.71
C ALA A 142 0.90 -9.81 -5.24
N VAL A 143 1.64 -8.83 -5.74
CA VAL A 143 1.98 -8.71 -7.17
C VAL A 143 3.48 -8.57 -7.37
N HIS A 144 3.96 -8.86 -8.57
CA HIS A 144 5.35 -8.67 -8.92
C HIS A 144 5.53 -7.45 -9.83
N ILE A 145 6.19 -6.42 -9.30
CA ILE A 145 6.41 -5.16 -9.98
C ILE A 145 7.90 -5.01 -10.33
N ILE A 146 8.22 -5.03 -11.63
CA ILE A 146 9.59 -5.15 -12.17
C ILE A 146 10.21 -3.77 -12.45
N PRO A 147 11.28 -3.36 -11.74
CA PRO A 147 11.98 -2.10 -11.99
C PRO A 147 12.58 -2.08 -13.39
N ARG A 148 12.38 -0.98 -14.11
CA ARG A 148 13.08 -0.77 -15.37
C ARG A 148 14.50 -0.33 -15.09
N PHE A 149 15.46 -1.19 -15.39
CA PHE A 149 16.87 -0.85 -15.33
C PHE A 149 17.16 0.34 -16.29
N HIS A 150 17.96 1.30 -15.85
CA HIS A 150 18.43 2.49 -16.60
C HIS A 150 17.46 3.67 -16.77
N LYS A 151 16.22 3.61 -16.28
CA LYS A 151 15.31 4.77 -16.19
C LYS A 151 14.71 4.85 -14.80
N GLU A 152 15.10 5.87 -14.05
CA GLU A 152 14.53 6.12 -12.73
C GLU A 152 12.99 6.28 -12.85
N LYS A 153 12.26 5.61 -11.94
CA LYS A 153 10.81 5.76 -11.69
C LYS A 153 9.82 5.06 -12.64
N SER A 154 10.26 4.27 -13.62
CA SER A 154 9.32 3.44 -14.41
C SER A 154 9.41 1.95 -14.07
N ILE A 155 8.25 1.31 -13.88
CA ILE A 155 8.14 -0.06 -13.39
C ILE A 155 7.04 -0.80 -14.17
N PHE A 156 7.07 -2.14 -14.25
CA PHE A 156 6.07 -2.98 -14.94
C PHE A 156 5.35 -3.90 -13.97
N ASN A 157 4.12 -4.30 -14.27
CA ASN A 157 3.38 -5.32 -13.50
C ASN A 157 3.20 -6.59 -14.35
N GLU A 158 3.66 -7.74 -13.85
CA GLU A 158 3.44 -9.09 -14.43
C GLU A 158 2.22 -9.79 -13.83
#